data_AF-A0A7W8YEX4-F1
#
_entry.id   AF-A0A7W8YEX4-F1
#
_cell.length_a   1.000
_cell.length_b   1.000
_cell.length_c   1.000
_cell.angle_alpha   90.00
_cell.angle_beta   90.00
_cell.angle_gamma   90.00
#
_symmetry.space_group_name_H-M   'P 1'
#
loop_
_entity.id
_entity.type
_entity.pdbx_description
1 polymer ?
#
loop_
_entity_poly.entity_id
_entity_poly.type
_entity_poly.pdbx_seq_one_letter_code
_entity_poly.pdbx_strand_id
1 'polypeptide(L)' 'MSGKRKSMGNKISLIGLCIAAIGYGIGMHIQPETGAIIIWIGCLVGFSGILRVWFDIFFGSKE' A
#
# COMPACT_ATOMS: atom_id res chain seq x y z
N MET A 1 -19.03 -15.61 -0.22
CA MET A 1 -18.70 -14.30 0.41
C MET A 1 -17.39 -13.69 -0.14
N SER A 2 -17.19 -13.64 -1.48
CA SER A 2 -15.86 -13.37 -2.07
C SER A 2 -15.57 -11.88 -2.40
N GLY A 3 -16.59 -11.03 -2.60
CA GLY A 3 -16.37 -9.63 -3.00
C GLY A 3 -15.86 -8.68 -1.91
N LYS A 4 -16.19 -8.91 -0.63
CA LYS A 4 -15.85 -7.99 0.47
C LYS A 4 -14.36 -8.01 0.87
N ARG A 5 -13.67 -9.16 0.80
CA ARG A 5 -12.24 -9.28 1.17
C ARG A 5 -11.31 -8.68 0.12
N LYS A 6 -11.61 -8.91 -1.18
CA LYS A 6 -10.91 -8.27 -2.31
C LYS A 6 -10.96 -6.74 -2.23
N SER A 7 -12.09 -6.18 -1.77
CA SER A 7 -12.25 -4.74 -1.56
C SER A 7 -11.38 -4.18 -0.42
N MET A 8 -11.13 -4.95 0.63
CA MET A 8 -10.36 -4.47 1.79
C MET A 8 -8.85 -4.42 1.53
N GLY A 9 -8.30 -5.41 0.80
CA GLY A 9 -6.90 -5.38 0.37
C GLY A 9 -6.57 -4.23 -0.59
N ASN A 10 -7.49 -3.93 -1.51
CA ASN A 10 -7.35 -2.81 -2.43
C ASN A 10 -7.37 -1.45 -1.73
N LYS A 11 -8.16 -1.30 -0.65
CA LYS A 11 -8.18 -0.09 0.18
C LYS A 11 -6.87 0.14 0.94
N ILE A 12 -6.26 -0.93 1.47
CA ILE A 12 -4.97 -0.83 2.18
C ILE A 12 -3.85 -0.43 1.21
N SER A 13 -3.82 -1.03 0.01
CA SER A 13 -2.85 -0.67 -1.02
C SER A 13 -2.99 0.79 -1.46
N LEU A 14 -4.23 1.26 -1.62
CA LEU A 14 -4.53 2.67 -1.94
C LEU A 14 -4.04 3.63 -0.84
N ILE A 15 -4.23 3.28 0.44
CA ILE A 15 -3.72 4.10 1.57
C ILE A 15 -2.19 4.22 1.49
N GLY A 16 -1.47 3.13 1.23
CA GLY A 16 -0.01 3.14 1.08
C GLY A 16 0.46 4.03 -0.07
N LEU A 17 -0.22 3.96 -1.22
CA LEU A 17 0.06 4.84 -2.37
C LEU A 17 -0.19 6.32 -2.06
N CYS A 18 -1.26 6.64 -1.33
CA CYS A 18 -1.54 8.01 -0.91
C CYS A 18 -0.45 8.55 0.04
N ILE A 19 0.03 7.73 0.98
CA ILE A 19 1.14 8.12 1.87
C ILE A 19 2.42 8.36 1.06
N ALA A 20 2.71 7.50 0.09
CA ALA A 20 3.88 7.66 -0.77
C ALA A 20 3.80 8.95 -1.62
N ALA A 21 2.63 9.30 -2.14
CA ALA A 21 2.42 10.54 -2.88
C ALA A 21 2.63 11.79 -2.01
N ILE A 22 2.17 11.75 -0.75
CA ILE A 22 2.41 12.84 0.22
C ILE A 22 3.91 12.94 0.54
N GLY A 23 4.58 11.81 0.77
CA GLY A 23 6.03 11.76 0.99
C GLY A 23 6.82 12.34 -0.18
N TYR A 24 6.36 12.10 -1.41
CA TYR A 24 6.95 12.69 -2.61
C TYR A 24 6.79 14.22 -2.66
N GLY A 25 5.60 14.74 -2.33
CA GLY A 25 5.37 16.19 -2.24
C GLY A 25 6.26 16.86 -1.19
N ILE A 26 6.42 16.23 -0.03
CA ILE A 26 7.30 16.74 1.05
C ILE A 26 8.78 16.65 0.65
N GLY A 27 9.17 15.56 0.00
CA GLY A 27 10.56 15.33 -0.45
C GLY A 27 11.01 16.33 -1.51
N MET A 28 10.10 16.76 -2.38
CA MET A 28 10.37 17.76 -3.43
C MET A 28 10.45 19.19 -2.89
N HIS A 29 9.73 19.53 -1.81
CA HIS A 29 9.53 20.94 -1.40
C HIS A 29 10.07 21.32 -0.02
N ILE A 30 10.38 20.37 0.87
CA ILE A 30 10.79 20.68 2.25
C ILE A 30 12.13 20.02 2.59
N GLN A 31 12.17 18.69 2.58
CA GLN A 31 13.34 17.93 2.99
C GLN A 31 13.36 16.57 2.29
N PRO A 32 14.35 16.28 1.43
CA PRO A 32 14.39 15.06 0.64
C PRO A 32 14.51 13.81 1.52
N GLU A 33 15.23 13.89 2.65
CA GLU A 33 15.39 12.76 3.57
C GLU A 33 14.07 12.37 4.25
N THR A 34 13.36 13.36 4.81
CA THR A 34 12.05 13.15 5.44
C THR A 34 11.02 12.66 4.42
N GLY A 35 11.02 13.22 3.20
CA GLY A 35 10.18 12.74 2.11
C GLY A 35 10.48 11.29 1.71
N ALA A 36 11.76 10.93 1.59
CA ALA A 36 12.18 9.57 1.27
C ALA A 36 11.74 8.55 2.33
N ILE A 37 11.80 8.90 3.62
CA ILE A 37 11.31 8.04 4.72
C ILE A 37 9.80 7.81 4.59
N ILE A 38 9.03 8.88 4.35
CA ILE A 38 7.56 8.78 4.20
C ILE A 38 7.19 7.97 2.95
N ILE A 39 7.89 8.17 1.84
CA ILE A 39 7.74 7.36 0.61
C ILE A 39 8.00 5.88 0.93
N TRP A 40 9.08 5.59 1.65
CA TRP A 40 9.43 4.23 2.06
C TRP A 40 8.32 3.56 2.88
N ILE A 41 7.78 4.28 3.88
CA ILE A 41 6.67 3.79 4.71
C ILE A 41 5.42 3.55 3.85
N GLY A 42 5.07 4.49 2.96
CA GLY A 42 3.93 4.35 2.05
C GLY A 42 4.07 3.14 1.13
N CYS A 43 5.26 2.92 0.57
CA CYS A 43 5.58 1.76 -0.25
C CYS A 43 5.47 0.44 0.53
N LEU A 44 5.98 0.37 1.77
CA LEU A 44 5.85 -0.82 2.62
C LEU A 44 4.38 -1.17 2.91
N VAL A 45 3.58 -0.17 3.25
CA VAL A 45 2.14 -0.36 3.49
C VAL A 45 1.44 -0.79 2.20
N GLY A 46 1.74 -0.14 1.07
CA GLY A 46 1.19 -0.46 -0.24
C GLY A 46 1.50 -1.90 -0.66
N PHE A 47 2.75 -2.33 -0.47
CA PHE A 47 3.23 -3.67 -0.76
C PHE A 47 2.57 -4.72 0.12
N SER A 48 2.34 -4.43 1.40
CA SER A 48 1.61 -5.33 2.30
C SER A 48 0.16 -5.59 1.84
N GLY A 49 -0.51 -4.57 1.30
CA GLY A 49 -1.84 -4.70 0.71
C GLY A 49 -1.84 -5.59 -0.53
N ILE A 50 -0.87 -5.41 -1.41
CA ILE A 50 -0.70 -6.22 -2.63
C ILE A 50 -0.40 -7.67 -2.26
N LEU A 51 0.55 -7.92 -1.35
CA LEU A 51 0.88 -9.27 -0.87
C LEU A 51 -0.35 -9.98 -0.29
N ARG A 52 -1.19 -9.27 0.46
CA ARG A 52 -2.41 -9.84 1.04
C ARG A 52 -3.43 -10.21 -0.02
N VAL A 53 -3.61 -9.38 -1.05
CA VAL A 53 -4.46 -9.69 -2.21
C VAL A 53 -3.89 -10.88 -2.99
N TRP A 54 -2.58 -10.91 -3.19
CA TRP A 54 -1.90 -11.97 -3.90
C TRP A 54 -2.05 -13.31 -3.16
N PHE A 55 -1.82 -13.31 -1.85
CA PHE A 55 -2.02 -14.48 -1.00
C PHE A 55 -3.47 -14.98 -1.03
N ASP A 56 -4.44 -14.07 -0.98
CA ASP A 56 -5.88 -14.41 -1.08
C ASP A 56 -6.23 -15.06 -2.43
N ILE A 57 -5.61 -14.61 -3.54
CA ILE A 57 -5.82 -15.20 -4.87
C ILE A 57 -5.19 -16.59 -4.99
N PHE A 58 -3.95 -16.77 -4.55
CA PHE A 58 -3.20 -18.02 -4.76
C PHE A 58 -3.47 -19.09 -3.70
N PHE A 59 -3.71 -18.70 -2.45
CA PHE A 59 -3.90 -19.63 -1.33
C PHE A 59 -5.33 -19.63 -0.78
N GLY A 60 -6.12 -18.59 -1.04
CA GLY A 60 -7.51 -18.47 -0.57
C GLY A 60 -8.56 -19.23 -1.38
N SER A 61 -8.16 -19.92 -2.46
CA SER A 61 -9.07 -20.70 -3.32
C SER A 61 -9.05 -22.22 -3.04
N LYS A 62 -8.56 -22.65 -1.86
CA LYS A 62 -8.42 -24.07 -1.46
C LYS A 62 -9.45 -24.55 -0.42
N GLU A 63 -10.57 -23.86 -0.25
CA GLU A 63 -11.74 -24.34 0.52
C GLU A 63 -12.99 -24.43 -0.35
#